data_AF-A0A7C7HGX9-F1
#
_entry.id   AF-A0A7C7HGX9-F1
#
_cell.length_a   1.000
_cell.length_b   1.000
_cell.length_c   1.000
_cell.angle_alpha   90.00
_cell.angle_beta   90.00
_cell.angle_gamma   90.00
#
_symmetry.space_group_name_H-M   'P 1'
#
loop_
_entity.id
_entity.type
_entity.pdbx_description
1 polymer ?
#
loop_
_entity_poly.entity_id
_entity_poly.type
_entity_poly.pdbx_seq_one_letter_code
_entity_poly.pdbx_strand_id
1 'polypeptide(L)'
;MRTNEIPERAAVGIIYGDATGHRHQDLLDVQFYAFDQPFLTDLGYPQSWASVKYWEGDWGTHNSAWGVISSPISQDAKSSATPHFSKQISGRGHLVRTFFVGGLQAVEVRAERWNWDQRAQHWYKPGITFKRLIALVETDGDGVALIDLIRISGGIEHWRVCRGLEGDFVIDGVQQTPRSGTVADPKGKRGEIDNLAYPDHAALACMDDVLMVDCQPASWKGCWQFSRQADVHLDVYQLRTNPTTETLTARSTAVMGNPETSNYAYRTLLWKNMQKDQDTYVDLVFEPRVGEGTLRNVKSIDNEASGSGVELITQRGKVVQFYWSPDADLTDRTHFSDGTELRGNLTISVDGKFSASGCSSLKYTRKKLHFP
;
A
#
# COMPACT_ATOMS: atom_id res chain seq x y z
N MET A 1 -3.61 -4.79 -14.45
CA MET A 1 -3.70 -6.27 -14.45
C MET A 1 -5.16 -6.63 -14.41
N ARG A 2 -5.61 -7.62 -15.19
CA ARG A 2 -7.03 -8.03 -15.26
C ARG A 2 -7.14 -9.53 -15.48
N THR A 3 -8.18 -10.17 -14.96
CA THR A 3 -8.47 -11.57 -15.29
C THR A 3 -8.77 -11.73 -16.78
N ASN A 4 -8.63 -12.95 -17.32
CA ASN A 4 -8.51 -13.16 -18.77
C ASN A 4 -9.85 -13.29 -19.51
N GLU A 5 -10.97 -13.47 -18.79
CA GLU A 5 -12.32 -13.56 -19.34
C GLU A 5 -12.92 -12.20 -19.75
N ILE A 6 -14.03 -12.20 -20.50
CA ILE A 6 -14.73 -10.98 -20.96
C ILE A 6 -16.22 -11.08 -20.58
N PRO A 7 -16.78 -10.12 -19.84
CA PRO A 7 -16.08 -9.04 -19.13
C PRO A 7 -15.14 -9.58 -18.05
N GLU A 8 -14.07 -8.85 -17.74
CA GLU A 8 -13.11 -9.26 -16.71
C GLU A 8 -13.76 -9.22 -15.31
N ARG A 9 -13.71 -10.31 -14.54
CA ARG A 9 -14.31 -10.36 -13.19
C ARG A 9 -13.51 -9.59 -12.15
N ALA A 10 -12.22 -9.34 -12.40
CA ALA A 10 -11.36 -8.57 -11.51
C ALA A 10 -10.29 -7.77 -12.24
N ALA A 11 -9.95 -6.61 -11.68
CA ALA A 11 -8.93 -5.71 -12.20
C ALA A 11 -8.17 -5.01 -11.08
N VAL A 12 -6.85 -4.89 -11.25
CA VAL A 12 -5.96 -4.14 -10.36
C VAL A 12 -5.19 -3.10 -11.16
N GLY A 13 -5.20 -1.86 -10.68
CA GLY A 13 -4.43 -0.74 -11.21
C GLY A 13 -3.39 -0.26 -10.18
N ILE A 14 -2.25 0.22 -10.68
CA ILE A 14 -1.26 0.95 -9.89
C ILE A 14 -0.86 2.22 -10.64
N ILE A 15 -0.87 3.36 -9.95
CA ILE A 15 -0.47 4.64 -10.51
C ILE A 15 1.04 4.81 -10.36
N TYR A 16 1.78 4.99 -11.45
CA TYR A 16 3.22 5.24 -11.40
C TYR A 16 3.70 6.30 -12.40
N GLY A 17 2.77 6.90 -13.13
CA GLY A 17 3.02 8.06 -13.97
C GLY A 17 2.81 9.36 -13.20
N ASP A 18 3.14 10.47 -13.86
CA ASP A 18 2.84 11.83 -13.37
C ASP A 18 2.03 12.57 -14.45
N ALA A 19 1.16 13.48 -14.01
CA ALA A 19 0.27 14.24 -14.88
C ALA A 19 0.34 15.74 -14.60
N THR A 20 0.08 16.56 -15.62
CA THR A 20 -0.01 18.02 -15.49
C THR A 20 -1.48 18.44 -15.34
N GLY A 21 -1.77 19.30 -14.36
CA GLY A 21 -3.15 19.76 -14.10
C GLY A 21 -4.02 18.72 -13.37
N HIS A 22 -4.96 19.16 -12.53
CA HIS A 22 -5.89 18.30 -11.77
C HIS A 22 -5.26 17.07 -11.07
N ARG A 23 -3.98 17.17 -10.70
CA ARG A 23 -3.19 16.05 -10.19
C ARG A 23 -3.51 15.70 -8.75
N HIS A 24 -3.38 14.41 -8.40
CA HIS A 24 -3.37 13.88 -7.03
C HIS A 24 -1.92 13.70 -6.51
N GLN A 25 -1.72 13.42 -5.22
CA GLN A 25 -0.44 12.96 -4.66
C GLN A 25 -0.49 11.43 -4.52
N ASP A 26 -0.85 10.79 -5.62
CA ASP A 26 -1.29 9.40 -5.73
C ASP A 26 -0.21 8.50 -6.32
N LEU A 27 1.06 8.90 -6.22
CA LEU A 27 2.18 8.08 -6.67
C LEU A 27 2.11 6.71 -6.00
N LEU A 28 2.12 5.63 -6.77
CA LEU A 28 1.92 4.25 -6.34
C LEU A 28 0.54 3.94 -5.76
N ASP A 29 -0.49 4.78 -5.88
CA ASP A 29 -1.86 4.40 -5.49
C ASP A 29 -2.30 3.10 -6.16
N VAL A 30 -3.00 2.23 -5.41
CA VAL A 30 -3.49 0.94 -5.88
C VAL A 30 -5.01 0.90 -5.78
N GLN A 31 -5.63 0.51 -6.89
CA GLN A 31 -7.08 0.33 -6.99
C GLN A 31 -7.39 -1.11 -7.37
N PHE A 32 -8.41 -1.67 -6.73
CA PHE A 32 -8.79 -3.07 -6.89
C PHE A 32 -10.31 -3.18 -7.07
N TYR A 33 -10.72 -3.74 -8.19
CA TYR A 33 -12.09 -4.07 -8.54
C TYR A 33 -12.24 -5.58 -8.66
N ALA A 34 -13.30 -6.14 -8.08
CA ALA A 34 -13.68 -7.54 -8.20
C ALA A 34 -15.18 -7.68 -7.93
N PHE A 35 -15.84 -8.77 -8.33
CA PHE A 35 -17.25 -9.03 -7.98
C PHE A 35 -18.21 -7.86 -8.24
N ASP A 36 -17.99 -7.15 -9.34
CA ASP A 36 -18.73 -5.94 -9.72
C ASP A 36 -18.71 -4.79 -8.71
N GLN A 37 -17.71 -4.75 -7.84
CA GLN A 37 -17.54 -3.77 -6.77
C GLN A 37 -16.08 -3.27 -6.68
N PRO A 38 -15.85 -2.00 -6.34
CA PRO A 38 -14.52 -1.52 -6.01
C PRO A 38 -14.17 -1.82 -4.54
N PHE A 39 -13.05 -2.51 -4.31
CA PHE A 39 -12.55 -2.91 -2.98
C PHE A 39 -11.45 -1.99 -2.45
N LEU A 40 -10.54 -1.54 -3.31
CA LEU A 40 -9.58 -0.48 -3.03
C LEU A 40 -9.87 0.68 -3.99
N THR A 41 -10.16 1.86 -3.44
CA THR A 41 -10.63 3.02 -4.22
C THR A 41 -9.66 4.21 -4.16
N ASP A 42 -9.76 5.12 -5.12
CA ASP A 42 -9.36 6.53 -5.00
C ASP A 42 -10.61 7.37 -4.60
N LEU A 43 -10.46 8.46 -3.85
CA LEU A 43 -11.60 9.31 -3.47
C LEU A 43 -12.20 9.97 -4.72
N GLY A 44 -11.40 10.09 -5.78
CA GLY A 44 -11.75 10.72 -7.02
C GLY A 44 -11.81 12.24 -6.87
N TYR A 45 -12.62 12.85 -7.72
CA TYR A 45 -12.69 14.30 -7.80
C TYR A 45 -13.13 14.93 -6.47
N PRO A 46 -12.54 16.06 -6.06
CA PRO A 46 -12.87 16.69 -4.79
C PRO A 46 -14.35 17.06 -4.70
N GLN A 47 -14.92 16.89 -3.51
CA GLN A 47 -16.26 17.38 -3.22
C GLN A 47 -16.30 18.90 -3.22
N SER A 48 -15.20 19.52 -2.81
CA SER A 48 -15.03 20.95 -2.77
C SER A 48 -13.60 21.34 -3.12
N TRP A 49 -13.47 22.43 -3.89
CA TRP A 49 -12.19 23.09 -4.13
C TRP A 49 -11.53 23.62 -2.84
N ALA A 50 -12.29 23.73 -1.75
CA ALA A 50 -11.77 24.15 -0.46
C ALA A 50 -10.88 23.08 0.21
N SER A 51 -11.09 21.79 -0.08
CA SER A 51 -10.41 20.66 0.60
C SER A 51 -9.40 19.91 -0.27
N VAL A 52 -9.49 20.05 -1.60
CA VAL A 52 -8.67 19.29 -2.56
C VAL A 52 -7.18 19.26 -2.25
N LYS A 53 -6.62 20.31 -1.65
CA LYS A 53 -5.17 20.44 -1.42
C LYS A 53 -4.67 19.62 -0.23
N TYR A 54 -5.50 19.39 0.78
CA TYR A 54 -5.10 18.74 2.03
C TYR A 54 -5.91 17.48 2.32
N TRP A 55 -6.89 17.15 1.48
CA TRP A 55 -7.71 15.96 1.62
C TRP A 55 -7.73 15.13 0.33
N GLU A 56 -8.65 15.36 -0.61
CA GLU A 56 -8.85 14.44 -1.75
C GLU A 56 -7.63 14.30 -2.67
N GLY A 57 -6.81 15.34 -2.74
CA GLY A 57 -5.57 15.32 -3.49
C GLY A 57 -4.34 14.92 -2.67
N ASP A 58 -4.44 14.76 -1.36
CA ASP A 58 -3.29 14.49 -0.49
C ASP A 58 -3.04 12.98 -0.39
N TRP A 59 -1.76 12.59 -0.34
CA TRP A 59 -1.31 11.20 -0.36
C TRP A 59 -1.96 10.34 0.74
N GLY A 60 -2.31 10.97 1.88
CA GLY A 60 -2.93 10.29 3.01
C GLY A 60 -4.31 9.73 2.68
N THR A 61 -4.93 10.10 1.56
CA THR A 61 -6.25 9.57 1.14
C THR A 61 -6.18 8.46 0.08
N HIS A 62 -4.96 8.12 -0.36
CA HIS A 62 -4.68 7.13 -1.39
C HIS A 62 -4.19 5.82 -0.79
N ASN A 63 -4.35 4.71 -1.52
CA ASN A 63 -3.77 3.41 -1.21
C ASN A 63 -2.29 3.37 -1.57
N SER A 64 -1.54 4.32 -1.02
CA SER A 64 -0.15 4.65 -1.36
C SER A 64 0.79 4.51 -0.15
N ALA A 65 2.05 4.88 -0.34
CA ALA A 65 3.03 5.08 0.69
C ALA A 65 3.74 6.42 0.52
N TRP A 66 4.31 6.90 1.61
CA TRP A 66 4.92 8.22 1.67
C TRP A 66 6.16 8.23 2.55
N GLY A 67 7.09 9.11 2.25
CA GLY A 67 8.21 9.44 3.12
C GLY A 67 8.21 10.94 3.39
N VAL A 68 8.34 11.36 4.64
CA VAL A 68 8.39 12.77 5.07
C VAL A 68 9.84 13.25 5.06
N ILE A 69 10.06 14.52 4.74
CA ILE A 69 11.39 15.15 4.73
C ILE A 69 11.58 16.05 5.96
N SER A 70 12.82 16.18 6.44
CA SER A 70 13.15 16.99 7.61
C SER A 70 13.08 18.49 7.39
N SER A 71 13.27 18.96 6.15
CA SER A 71 13.16 20.38 5.85
C SER A 71 11.69 20.76 5.77
N PRO A 72 11.22 21.78 6.52
CA PRO A 72 9.91 22.34 6.25
C PRO A 72 9.89 22.80 4.79
N ILE A 73 8.93 22.29 4.02
CA ILE A 73 8.57 22.88 2.74
C ILE A 73 8.25 24.33 3.07
N SER A 74 8.93 25.29 2.42
CA SER A 74 8.69 26.71 2.68
C SER A 74 7.19 26.97 2.55
N GLN A 75 6.53 27.31 3.67
CA GLN A 75 5.11 27.67 3.72
C GLN A 75 4.80 28.99 2.99
N ASP A 76 5.70 29.50 2.14
CA ASP A 76 5.52 30.70 1.32
C ASP A 76 4.46 30.49 0.20
N ALA A 77 3.51 29.57 0.40
CA ALA A 77 2.29 29.36 -0.37
C ALA A 77 1.21 30.43 -0.12
N LYS A 78 1.59 31.62 0.39
CA LYS A 78 0.74 32.83 0.32
C LYS A 78 0.85 33.56 -1.03
N SER A 79 1.66 33.05 -1.95
CA SER A 79 1.74 33.55 -3.32
C SER A 79 0.59 33.00 -4.16
N SER A 80 -0.30 33.88 -4.59
CA SER A 80 -1.37 33.65 -5.57
C SER A 80 -0.87 33.32 -6.99
N ALA A 81 0.44 33.13 -7.17
CA ALA A 81 1.07 32.97 -8.49
C ALA A 81 1.48 31.53 -8.83
N THR A 82 1.41 30.57 -7.90
CA THR A 82 1.44 29.15 -8.26
C THR A 82 0.04 28.76 -8.75
N PRO A 83 -0.10 28.22 -9.99
CA PRO A 83 -1.39 27.77 -10.48
C PRO A 83 -2.05 26.87 -9.44
N HIS A 84 -3.37 27.00 -9.26
CA HIS A 84 -4.16 26.19 -8.32
C HIS A 84 -3.94 24.66 -8.47
N PHE A 85 -3.29 24.23 -9.56
CA PHE A 85 -3.03 22.85 -9.95
C PHE A 85 -1.56 22.40 -9.85
N SER A 86 -0.62 23.30 -9.51
CA SER A 86 0.78 22.90 -9.31
C SER A 86 1.01 22.49 -7.85
N LYS A 87 0.64 21.26 -7.47
CA LYS A 87 1.12 20.65 -6.21
C LYS A 87 2.62 20.81 -6.08
N GLN A 88 3.15 21.23 -4.95
CA GLN A 88 4.60 21.37 -4.78
C GLN A 88 5.31 20.01 -4.67
N ILE A 89 4.60 18.91 -4.94
CA ILE A 89 5.05 17.54 -4.79
C ILE A 89 4.54 16.75 -5.99
N SER A 90 5.43 15.93 -6.56
CA SER A 90 5.21 14.99 -7.65
C SER A 90 5.99 13.71 -7.31
N GLY A 91 5.81 12.66 -8.09
CA GLY A 91 6.79 11.60 -8.18
C GLY A 91 6.72 10.94 -9.53
N ARG A 92 7.78 10.23 -9.89
CA ARG A 92 7.79 9.44 -11.13
C ARG A 92 8.21 8.04 -10.81
N GLY A 93 7.36 7.09 -11.22
CA GLY A 93 7.68 5.69 -11.23
C GLY A 93 8.09 5.19 -12.61
N HIS A 94 8.65 3.99 -12.63
CA HIS A 94 8.85 3.22 -13.83
C HIS A 94 8.56 1.75 -13.53
N LEU A 95 8.01 1.08 -14.54
CA LEU A 95 7.81 -0.35 -14.52
C LEU A 95 9.17 -1.04 -14.61
N VAL A 96 9.49 -1.86 -13.63
CA VAL A 96 10.73 -2.65 -13.60
C VAL A 96 10.50 -3.97 -14.30
N ARG A 97 9.41 -4.68 -13.94
CA ARG A 97 9.09 -6.01 -14.42
C ARG A 97 7.60 -6.21 -14.56
N THR A 98 7.22 -7.06 -15.50
CA THR A 98 5.91 -7.72 -15.53
C THR A 98 6.10 -9.22 -15.50
N PHE A 99 5.09 -9.91 -14.99
CA PHE A 99 5.11 -11.36 -14.88
C PHE A 99 3.70 -11.90 -15.04
N PHE A 100 3.53 -12.90 -15.91
CA PHE A 100 2.22 -13.48 -16.20
C PHE A 100 2.36 -15.01 -16.27
N VAL A 101 1.70 -15.73 -15.37
CA VAL A 101 1.71 -17.19 -15.35
C VAL A 101 0.38 -17.70 -14.83
N GLY A 102 -0.20 -18.74 -15.45
CA GLY A 102 -1.44 -19.44 -15.04
C GLY A 102 -2.26 -18.84 -13.90
N GLY A 103 -3.15 -17.89 -14.21
CA GLY A 103 -4.04 -17.24 -13.24
C GLY A 103 -3.33 -16.30 -12.27
N LEU A 104 -2.17 -15.76 -12.63
CA LEU A 104 -1.39 -14.82 -11.84
C LEU A 104 -0.76 -13.77 -12.74
N GLN A 105 -0.89 -12.51 -12.34
CA GLN A 105 -0.23 -11.37 -12.97
C GLN A 105 0.48 -10.56 -11.90
N ALA A 106 1.73 -10.19 -12.11
CA ALA A 106 2.48 -9.34 -11.19
C ALA A 106 3.22 -8.22 -11.94
N VAL A 107 3.34 -7.09 -11.26
CA VAL A 107 4.15 -5.95 -11.71
C VAL A 107 5.03 -5.47 -10.56
N GLU A 108 6.27 -5.14 -10.89
CA GLU A 108 7.19 -4.44 -9.98
C GLU A 108 7.38 -3.02 -10.49
N VAL A 109 7.18 -2.04 -9.63
CA VAL A 109 7.36 -0.62 -9.91
C VAL A 109 8.37 -0.04 -8.94
N ARG A 110 9.27 0.79 -9.46
CA ARG A 110 10.15 1.64 -8.66
C ARG A 110 9.77 3.09 -8.87
N ALA A 111 9.79 3.89 -7.81
CA ALA A 111 9.45 5.31 -7.88
C ALA A 111 10.32 6.16 -6.97
N GLU A 112 10.36 7.45 -7.26
CA GLU A 112 11.03 8.46 -6.46
C GLU A 112 10.07 9.61 -6.19
N ARG A 113 10.11 10.16 -4.98
CA ARG A 113 9.42 11.41 -4.63
C ARG A 113 10.16 12.58 -5.26
N TRP A 114 9.43 13.61 -5.67
CA TRP A 114 9.94 14.87 -6.21
C TRP A 114 9.26 16.04 -5.49
N ASN A 115 10.05 17.05 -5.13
CA ASN A 115 9.56 18.27 -4.48
C ASN A 115 9.89 19.49 -5.33
N TRP A 116 9.04 20.51 -5.28
CA TRP A 116 9.26 21.79 -5.94
C TRP A 116 9.95 22.75 -4.99
N ASP A 117 11.15 23.20 -5.37
CA ASP A 117 11.81 24.32 -4.68
C ASP A 117 11.18 25.63 -5.18
N GLN A 118 10.41 26.30 -4.33
CA GLN A 118 9.76 27.56 -4.66
C GLN A 118 10.75 28.71 -4.83
N ARG A 119 11.91 28.70 -4.15
CA ARG A 119 12.91 29.77 -4.31
C ARG A 119 13.72 29.59 -5.58
N ALA A 120 14.15 28.36 -5.83
CA ALA A 120 14.97 28.03 -6.98
C ALA A 120 14.15 27.68 -8.25
N GLN A 121 12.81 27.67 -8.15
CA GLN A 121 11.85 27.44 -9.25
C GLN A 121 12.19 26.17 -10.07
N HIS A 122 12.56 25.08 -9.39
CA HIS A 122 12.84 23.81 -10.04
C HIS A 122 12.40 22.61 -9.19
N TRP A 123 12.24 21.47 -9.84
CA TRP A 123 11.98 20.21 -9.16
C TRP A 123 13.28 19.55 -8.71
N TYR A 124 13.33 19.08 -7.47
CA TYR A 124 14.44 18.32 -6.92
C TYR A 124 13.98 16.99 -6.31
N LYS A 125 14.92 16.05 -6.20
CA LYS A 125 14.71 14.76 -5.53
C LYS A 125 15.12 14.87 -4.06
N PRO A 126 14.23 14.67 -3.09
CA PRO A 126 14.57 14.73 -1.67
C PRO A 126 15.26 13.46 -1.15
N GLY A 127 15.55 12.48 -2.01
CA GLY A 127 16.19 11.22 -1.62
C GLY A 127 15.24 10.16 -1.06
N ILE A 128 13.93 10.26 -1.33
CA ILE A 128 12.94 9.25 -0.97
C ILE A 128 12.64 8.36 -2.17
N THR A 129 12.74 7.04 -1.98
CA THR A 129 12.51 6.04 -3.02
C THR A 129 11.55 4.95 -2.57
N PHE A 130 10.88 4.35 -3.53
CA PHE A 130 9.87 3.32 -3.32
C PHE A 130 10.11 2.14 -4.26
N LYS A 131 9.87 0.92 -3.75
CA LYS A 131 9.80 -0.31 -4.56
C LYS A 131 8.52 -1.03 -4.19
N ARG A 132 7.65 -1.31 -5.16
CA ARG A 132 6.35 -1.94 -4.90
C ARG A 132 6.10 -3.07 -5.87
N LEU A 133 5.82 -4.25 -5.34
CA LEU A 133 5.38 -5.41 -6.12
C LEU A 133 3.90 -5.63 -5.85
N ILE A 134 3.10 -5.64 -6.91
CA ILE A 134 1.67 -5.95 -6.86
C ILE A 134 1.42 -7.21 -7.67
N ALA A 135 0.69 -8.17 -7.13
CA ALA A 135 0.26 -9.34 -7.87
C ALA A 135 -1.23 -9.65 -7.69
N LEU A 136 -1.95 -9.78 -8.81
CA LEU A 136 -3.30 -10.31 -8.88
C LEU A 136 -3.24 -11.83 -9.05
N VAL A 137 -3.85 -12.58 -8.14
CA VAL A 137 -3.85 -14.04 -8.09
C VAL A 137 -5.28 -14.53 -8.17
N GLU A 138 -5.61 -15.30 -9.20
CA GLU A 138 -6.87 -16.05 -9.26
C GLU A 138 -6.84 -17.19 -8.25
N THR A 139 -7.88 -17.33 -7.43
CA THR A 139 -7.96 -18.37 -6.39
C THR A 139 -8.95 -19.47 -6.79
N ASP A 140 -9.88 -19.85 -5.91
CA ASP A 140 -10.86 -20.90 -6.19
C ASP A 140 -12.12 -20.30 -6.83
N GLY A 141 -12.61 -20.92 -7.92
CA GLY A 141 -13.79 -20.42 -8.63
C GLY A 141 -13.60 -18.98 -9.09
N ASP A 142 -14.54 -18.12 -8.72
CA ASP A 142 -14.51 -16.68 -9.06
C ASP A 142 -13.70 -15.84 -8.06
N GLY A 143 -13.00 -16.47 -7.11
CA GLY A 143 -12.14 -15.79 -6.15
C GLY A 143 -10.87 -15.19 -6.77
N VAL A 144 -10.39 -14.13 -6.13
CA VAL A 144 -9.09 -13.50 -6.41
C VAL A 144 -8.45 -13.03 -5.11
N ALA A 145 -7.13 -12.87 -5.11
CA ALA A 145 -6.35 -12.23 -4.06
C ALA A 145 -5.36 -11.24 -4.66
N LEU A 146 -5.00 -10.23 -3.88
CA LEU A 146 -4.02 -9.21 -4.22
C LEU A 146 -2.85 -9.27 -3.24
N ILE A 147 -1.65 -9.54 -3.72
CA ILE A 147 -0.42 -9.41 -2.94
C ILE A 147 0.15 -8.01 -3.20
N ASP A 148 0.51 -7.30 -2.13
CA ASP A 148 1.03 -5.94 -2.16
C ASP A 148 2.21 -5.79 -1.22
N LEU A 149 3.41 -5.73 -1.78
CA LEU A 149 4.67 -5.69 -1.05
C LEU A 149 5.36 -4.37 -1.35
N ILE A 150 5.73 -3.61 -0.32
CA ILE A 150 6.38 -2.31 -0.53
C ILE A 150 7.63 -2.12 0.30
N ARG A 151 8.60 -1.38 -0.26
CA ARG A 151 9.77 -0.82 0.41
C ARG A 151 9.78 0.69 0.27
N ILE A 152 10.11 1.37 1.37
CA ILE A 152 10.26 2.84 1.44
C ILE A 152 11.63 3.13 2.04
N SER A 153 12.42 3.99 1.38
CA SER A 153 13.76 4.37 1.83
C SER A 153 13.94 5.88 1.79
N GLY A 154 14.71 6.41 2.74
CA GLY A 154 15.07 7.84 2.84
C GLY A 154 13.97 8.71 3.46
N GLY A 155 14.30 9.95 3.83
CA GLY A 155 13.40 10.79 4.62
C GLY A 155 13.55 10.54 6.13
N ILE A 156 12.59 11.01 6.92
CA ILE A 156 12.62 10.96 8.39
C ILE A 156 11.45 10.20 9.02
N GLU A 157 10.42 9.92 8.24
CA GLU A 157 9.20 9.23 8.68
C GLU A 157 8.57 8.60 7.45
N HIS A 158 8.14 7.34 7.56
CA HIS A 158 7.51 6.59 6.48
C HIS A 158 6.08 6.23 6.84
N TRP A 159 5.23 6.25 5.82
CA TRP A 159 3.82 5.89 5.91
C TRP A 159 3.43 4.90 4.83
N ARG A 160 2.58 3.94 5.16
CA ARG A 160 1.74 3.17 4.23
C ARG A 160 0.29 3.39 4.63
N VAL A 161 -0.60 3.59 3.66
CA VAL A 161 -2.02 3.88 3.92
C VAL A 161 -2.92 2.99 3.08
N CYS A 162 -3.92 2.38 3.70
CA CYS A 162 -4.95 1.62 3.02
C CYS A 162 -6.33 2.14 3.39
N ARG A 163 -7.06 2.57 2.37
CA ARG A 163 -8.48 2.90 2.43
C ARG A 163 -9.21 1.77 1.73
N GLY A 164 -9.61 0.79 2.54
CA GLY A 164 -10.36 -0.39 2.10
C GLY A 164 -11.77 -0.06 1.62
N LEU A 165 -12.72 -0.96 1.91
CA LEU A 165 -14.14 -0.71 1.62
C LEU A 165 -14.70 0.42 2.50
N GLU A 166 -15.73 1.09 2.01
CA GLU A 166 -16.52 2.04 2.79
C GLU A 166 -17.30 1.25 3.86
N GLY A 167 -17.06 1.53 5.13
CA GLY A 167 -17.70 0.83 6.24
C GLY A 167 -16.76 0.56 7.41
N ASP A 168 -17.15 -0.42 8.22
CA ASP A 168 -16.49 -0.76 9.46
C ASP A 168 -15.26 -1.62 9.21
N PHE A 169 -14.24 -1.45 10.06
CA PHE A 169 -13.01 -2.23 10.04
C PHE A 169 -12.80 -2.90 11.40
N VAL A 170 -12.53 -4.20 11.37
CA VAL A 170 -12.24 -5.01 12.55
C VAL A 170 -10.92 -5.75 12.37
N ILE A 171 -10.19 -5.95 13.47
CA ILE A 171 -8.99 -6.80 13.49
C ILE A 171 -9.21 -7.89 14.53
N ASP A 172 -9.09 -9.15 14.12
CA ASP A 172 -9.33 -10.28 14.99
C ASP A 172 -8.11 -10.59 15.85
N GLY A 173 -8.33 -10.84 17.14
CA GLY A 173 -7.29 -11.33 18.05
C GLY A 173 -6.18 -10.33 18.37
N VAL A 174 -6.35 -9.05 18.01
CA VAL A 174 -5.38 -7.98 18.24
C VAL A 174 -5.99 -6.89 19.13
N GLN A 175 -5.26 -6.48 20.17
CA GLN A 175 -5.71 -5.41 21.04
C GLN A 175 -5.68 -4.06 20.33
N GLN A 176 -6.77 -3.30 20.47
CA GLN A 176 -6.89 -1.94 19.96
C GLN A 176 -7.11 -0.97 21.12
N THR A 177 -6.35 0.13 21.14
CA THR A 177 -6.44 1.13 22.20
C THR A 177 -6.79 2.50 21.60
N PRO A 178 -7.87 3.16 22.05
CA PRO A 178 -8.20 4.50 21.63
C PRO A 178 -7.07 5.50 21.90
N ARG A 179 -6.85 6.41 20.96
CA ARG A 179 -5.93 7.54 21.09
C ARG A 179 -6.67 8.83 20.78
N SER A 180 -6.54 9.81 21.68
CA SER A 180 -7.08 11.16 21.48
C SER A 180 -6.48 11.85 20.26
N GLY A 181 -7.17 12.90 19.80
CA GLY A 181 -6.70 13.78 18.73
C GLY A 181 -6.87 13.18 17.33
N THR A 182 -5.94 13.50 16.44
CA THR A 182 -5.94 13.09 15.03
C THR A 182 -4.80 12.12 14.77
N VAL A 183 -4.72 11.55 13.57
CA VAL A 183 -3.56 10.73 13.17
C VAL A 183 -2.26 11.54 13.22
N ALA A 184 -2.31 12.81 12.80
CA ALA A 184 -1.16 13.71 12.79
C ALA A 184 -0.67 14.11 14.20
N ASP A 185 -1.59 14.36 15.14
CA ASP A 185 -1.25 14.87 16.46
C ASP A 185 -2.24 14.37 17.53
N PRO A 186 -1.79 13.71 18.61
CA PRO A 186 -2.65 13.25 19.70
C PRO A 186 -3.36 14.37 20.48
N LYS A 187 -2.98 15.64 20.28
CA LYS A 187 -3.64 16.82 20.84
C LYS A 187 -4.28 17.71 19.77
N GLY A 188 -4.10 17.38 18.50
CA GLY A 188 -4.66 18.16 17.40
C GLY A 188 -6.16 17.99 17.29
N LYS A 189 -6.86 19.02 16.81
CA LYS A 189 -8.27 18.87 16.42
C LYS A 189 -8.37 18.55 14.95
N ARG A 190 -9.43 17.81 14.60
CA ARG A 190 -9.73 17.45 13.22
C ARG A 190 -9.80 18.69 12.33
N GLY A 191 -9.03 18.69 11.26
CA GLY A 191 -8.99 19.77 10.26
C GLY A 191 -8.12 20.97 10.62
N GLU A 192 -7.46 20.99 11.79
CA GLU A 192 -6.48 22.04 12.12
C GLU A 192 -5.14 21.76 11.41
N ILE A 193 -4.95 22.39 10.23
CA ILE A 193 -3.76 22.17 9.37
C ILE A 193 -2.70 23.27 9.44
N ASP A 194 -2.97 24.39 10.12
CA ASP A 194 -2.08 25.57 10.10
C ASP A 194 -0.78 25.39 10.91
N ASN A 195 -0.78 24.50 11.91
CA ASN A 195 0.33 24.32 12.87
C ASN A 195 0.90 22.90 12.88
N LEU A 196 0.88 22.22 11.74
CA LEU A 196 1.38 20.85 11.64
C LEU A 196 2.91 20.82 11.76
N ALA A 197 3.41 19.76 12.42
CA ALA A 197 4.86 19.50 12.51
C ALA A 197 5.49 19.37 11.11
N TYR A 198 4.76 18.77 10.18
CA TYR A 198 5.12 18.64 8.78
C TYR A 198 3.92 18.97 7.88
N PRO A 199 4.08 19.79 6.82
CA PRO A 199 3.00 20.05 5.86
C PRO A 199 2.44 18.78 5.20
N ASP A 200 3.26 17.73 5.09
CA ASP A 200 2.85 16.42 4.56
C ASP A 200 1.77 15.74 5.43
N HIS A 201 1.50 16.20 6.66
CA HIS A 201 0.52 15.59 7.56
C HIS A 201 -0.90 16.14 7.39
N ALA A 202 -1.18 16.92 6.34
CA ALA A 202 -2.43 17.65 6.20
C ALA A 202 -3.67 16.73 6.19
N ALA A 203 -3.65 15.64 5.43
CA ALA A 203 -4.73 14.65 5.47
C ALA A 203 -4.78 13.91 6.82
N LEU A 204 -3.63 13.59 7.41
CA LEU A 204 -3.57 12.90 8.70
C LEU A 204 -4.22 13.74 9.83
N ALA A 205 -4.17 15.06 9.73
CA ALA A 205 -4.85 15.97 10.66
C ALA A 205 -6.38 15.98 10.48
N CYS A 206 -6.88 15.42 9.39
CA CYS A 206 -8.31 15.27 9.11
C CYS A 206 -8.86 13.89 9.50
N MET A 207 -7.98 12.95 9.85
CA MET A 207 -8.35 11.63 10.35
C MET A 207 -8.40 11.61 11.87
N ASP A 208 -9.56 11.28 12.42
CA ASP A 208 -9.83 11.24 13.86
C ASP A 208 -10.33 9.86 14.30
N ASP A 209 -10.85 9.76 15.53
CA ASP A 209 -11.33 8.49 16.10
C ASP A 209 -10.27 7.37 15.97
N VAL A 210 -9.06 7.70 16.42
CA VAL A 210 -7.86 6.89 16.22
C VAL A 210 -7.83 5.73 17.20
N LEU A 211 -7.55 4.52 16.68
CA LEU A 211 -7.19 3.35 17.46
C LEU A 211 -5.74 2.97 17.13
N MET A 212 -4.92 2.81 18.15
CA MET A 212 -3.62 2.16 18.05
C MET A 212 -3.82 0.65 18.05
N VAL A 213 -3.12 -0.05 17.15
CA VAL A 213 -3.21 -1.50 16.99
C VAL A 213 -1.96 -2.14 17.57
N ASP A 214 -2.10 -2.98 18.58
CA ASP A 214 -0.98 -3.70 19.19
C ASP A 214 -0.51 -4.84 18.30
N CYS A 215 0.55 -4.62 17.53
CA CYS A 215 1.03 -5.56 16.51
C CYS A 215 1.84 -6.74 17.06
N GLN A 216 1.40 -7.31 18.19
CA GLN A 216 1.94 -8.55 18.76
C GLN A 216 0.84 -9.62 18.73
N PRO A 217 0.90 -10.61 17.81
CA PRO A 217 2.00 -10.94 16.89
C PRO A 217 2.12 -10.00 15.67
N ALA A 218 3.31 -10.02 15.03
CA ALA A 218 3.64 -9.16 13.89
C ALA A 218 2.78 -9.41 12.63
N SER A 219 2.12 -10.58 12.54
CA SER A 219 1.16 -10.90 11.50
C SER A 219 -0.24 -11.04 12.06
N TRP A 220 -1.22 -10.53 11.34
CA TRP A 220 -2.63 -10.53 11.77
C TRP A 220 -3.57 -10.39 10.58
N LYS A 221 -4.85 -10.69 10.81
CA LYS A 221 -5.94 -10.54 9.84
C LYS A 221 -6.94 -9.48 10.31
N GLY A 222 -7.31 -8.58 9.41
CA GLY A 222 -8.42 -7.65 9.58
C GLY A 222 -9.43 -7.77 8.44
N CYS A 223 -10.58 -7.13 8.61
CA CYS A 223 -11.67 -7.18 7.66
C CYS A 223 -12.38 -5.84 7.59
N TRP A 224 -12.55 -5.30 6.38
CA TRP A 224 -13.55 -4.29 6.11
C TRP A 224 -14.85 -4.95 5.65
N GLN A 225 -15.99 -4.51 6.21
CA GLN A 225 -17.32 -4.88 5.72
C GLN A 225 -17.94 -3.69 5.00
N PHE A 226 -18.49 -3.90 3.80
CA PHE A 226 -19.12 -2.83 3.05
C PHE A 226 -20.43 -2.38 3.72
N SER A 227 -20.54 -1.08 4.02
CA SER A 227 -21.69 -0.50 4.73
C SER A 227 -23.03 -0.66 4.01
N ARG A 228 -23.00 -0.82 2.68
CA ARG A 228 -24.21 -0.91 1.83
C ARG A 228 -24.59 -2.35 1.47
N GLN A 229 -23.70 -3.31 1.69
CA GLN A 229 -23.94 -4.71 1.34
C GLN A 229 -23.22 -5.64 2.32
N ALA A 230 -23.97 -6.27 3.22
CA ALA A 230 -23.43 -6.98 4.37
C ALA A 230 -22.60 -8.23 4.03
N ASP A 231 -22.76 -8.82 2.85
CA ASP A 231 -22.00 -9.99 2.38
C ASP A 231 -20.68 -9.62 1.69
N VAL A 232 -20.43 -8.33 1.40
CA VAL A 232 -19.23 -7.84 0.71
C VAL A 232 -18.16 -7.45 1.73
N HIS A 233 -16.99 -8.09 1.62
CA HIS A 233 -15.89 -7.90 2.56
C HIS A 233 -14.54 -7.81 1.87
N LEU A 234 -13.63 -7.03 2.46
CA LEU A 234 -12.22 -7.01 2.10
C LEU A 234 -11.42 -7.49 3.30
N ASP A 235 -10.93 -8.72 3.22
CA ASP A 235 -9.99 -9.22 4.21
C ASP A 235 -8.59 -8.67 3.88
N VAL A 236 -7.84 -8.26 4.91
CA VAL A 236 -6.43 -7.87 4.80
C VAL A 236 -5.59 -8.69 5.76
N TYR A 237 -4.49 -9.20 5.26
CA TYR A 237 -3.50 -9.94 6.01
C TYR A 237 -2.22 -9.09 6.06
N GLN A 238 -1.86 -8.59 7.23
CA GLN A 238 -0.52 -8.05 7.44
C GLN A 238 0.42 -9.24 7.64
N LEU A 239 1.37 -9.41 6.74
CA LEU A 239 2.32 -10.52 6.80
C LEU A 239 3.59 -10.12 7.54
N ARG A 240 4.11 -8.94 7.23
CA ARG A 240 5.39 -8.48 7.76
C ARG A 240 5.47 -6.95 7.75
N THR A 241 5.97 -6.39 8.85
CA THR A 241 6.36 -4.98 9.00
C THR A 241 7.66 -4.88 9.78
N ASN A 242 8.39 -3.75 9.70
CA ASN A 242 9.51 -3.55 10.62
C ASN A 242 9.00 -3.64 12.07
N PRO A 243 9.80 -4.18 13.01
CA PRO A 243 9.43 -4.22 14.44
C PRO A 243 9.11 -2.86 15.05
N THR A 244 9.58 -1.77 14.42
CA THR A 244 9.40 -0.38 14.85
C THR A 244 8.19 0.29 14.21
N THR A 245 7.45 -0.43 13.37
CA THR A 245 6.27 0.10 12.68
C THR A 245 5.10 0.16 13.65
N GLU A 246 4.56 1.35 13.85
CA GLU A 246 3.28 1.55 14.54
C GLU A 246 2.14 1.34 13.54
N THR A 247 1.09 0.65 13.96
CA THR A 247 -0.12 0.48 13.17
C THR A 247 -1.28 1.21 13.82
N LEU A 248 -2.05 1.93 13.02
CA LEU A 248 -3.18 2.71 13.46
C LEU A 248 -4.38 2.45 12.55
N THR A 249 -5.58 2.57 13.09
CA THR A 249 -6.77 2.76 12.28
C THR A 249 -7.49 4.03 12.71
N ALA A 250 -8.07 4.75 11.75
CA ALA A 250 -8.71 6.02 11.99
C ALA A 250 -9.89 6.24 11.05
N ARG A 251 -10.86 7.04 11.50
CA ARG A 251 -11.97 7.48 10.67
C ARG A 251 -11.48 8.45 9.60
N SER A 252 -11.91 8.21 8.38
CA SER A 252 -11.56 8.97 7.18
C SER A 252 -12.85 9.32 6.43
N THR A 253 -13.38 10.50 6.72
CA THR A 253 -14.66 11.03 6.22
C THR A 253 -14.45 12.39 5.57
N ALA A 254 -15.46 12.89 4.87
CA ALA A 254 -15.41 14.22 4.26
C ALA A 254 -15.03 15.29 5.29
N VAL A 255 -14.09 16.16 4.92
CA VAL A 255 -13.57 17.21 5.81
C VAL A 255 -14.51 18.39 5.96
N MET A 256 -15.37 18.61 4.95
CA MET A 256 -16.41 19.62 4.97
C MET A 256 -17.65 19.05 5.68
N GLY A 257 -18.06 19.69 6.77
CA GLY A 257 -19.25 19.30 7.53
C GLY A 257 -18.96 18.33 8.68
N ASN A 258 -20.02 17.68 9.17
CA ASN A 258 -19.94 16.80 10.32
C ASN A 258 -19.53 15.38 9.89
N PRO A 259 -18.47 14.77 10.45
CA PRO A 259 -17.99 13.45 10.03
C PRO A 259 -19.05 12.34 10.14
N GLU A 260 -19.97 12.43 11.12
CA GLU A 260 -21.06 11.47 11.32
C GLU A 260 -22.12 11.52 10.22
N THR A 261 -22.16 12.59 9.43
CA THR A 261 -23.09 12.78 8.31
C THR A 261 -22.40 12.78 6.95
N SER A 262 -21.15 12.31 6.90
CA SER A 262 -20.38 12.24 5.67
C SER A 262 -21.05 11.30 4.66
N ASN A 263 -20.97 11.66 3.38
CA ASN A 263 -21.50 10.88 2.26
C ASN A 263 -20.62 9.69 1.85
N TYR A 264 -19.43 9.60 2.43
CA TYR A 264 -18.63 8.38 2.49
C TYR A 264 -18.08 8.20 3.90
N ALA A 265 -17.94 6.95 4.33
CA ALA A 265 -17.38 6.61 5.63
C ALA A 265 -16.31 5.54 5.46
N TYR A 266 -15.04 5.94 5.47
CA TYR A 266 -13.93 4.99 5.46
C TYR A 266 -13.32 4.88 6.85
N ARG A 267 -12.82 3.70 7.16
CA ARG A 267 -11.91 3.47 8.27
C ARG A 267 -10.55 3.06 7.72
N THR A 268 -9.64 4.03 7.69
CA THR A 268 -8.30 3.87 7.10
C THR A 268 -7.41 3.07 8.03
N LEU A 269 -6.55 2.23 7.45
CA LEU A 269 -5.46 1.54 8.13
C LEU A 269 -4.13 2.18 7.73
N LEU A 270 -3.28 2.48 8.71
CA LEU A 270 -2.03 3.20 8.53
C LEU A 270 -0.89 2.47 9.22
N TRP A 271 0.26 2.46 8.57
CA TRP A 271 1.53 2.03 9.15
C TRP A 271 2.49 3.19 9.15
N LYS A 272 3.06 3.49 10.32
CA LYS A 272 3.99 4.59 10.54
C LYS A 272 5.33 4.04 11.02
N ASN A 273 6.43 4.49 10.45
CA ASN A 273 7.77 4.15 10.94
C ASN A 273 8.64 5.40 11.01
N MET A 274 9.24 5.65 12.18
CA MET A 274 10.07 6.84 12.47
C MET A 274 11.58 6.57 12.34
N GLN A 275 12.00 5.37 11.94
CA GLN A 275 13.41 5.02 11.83
C GLN A 275 14.07 5.77 10.68
N LYS A 276 14.97 6.69 11.03
CA LYS A 276 15.89 7.32 10.08
C LYS A 276 16.93 6.30 9.63
N ASP A 277 17.28 6.32 8.34
CA ASP A 277 18.35 5.51 7.74
C ASP A 277 18.08 3.99 7.66
N GLN A 278 16.81 3.55 7.83
CA GLN A 278 16.40 2.17 7.57
C GLN A 278 15.23 2.10 6.60
N ASP A 279 15.26 1.09 5.72
CA ASP A 279 14.14 0.78 4.85
C ASP A 279 12.92 0.33 5.65
N THR A 280 11.76 0.88 5.32
CA THR A 280 10.48 0.37 5.80
C THR A 280 9.90 -0.64 4.83
N TYR A 281 9.45 -1.78 5.35
CA TYR A 281 8.71 -2.79 4.62
C TYR A 281 7.32 -2.97 5.22
N VAL A 282 6.32 -3.08 4.36
CA VAL A 282 4.94 -3.43 4.71
C VAL A 282 4.45 -4.43 3.65
N ASP A 283 4.23 -5.67 4.06
CA ASP A 283 3.83 -6.76 3.18
C ASP A 283 2.40 -7.17 3.49
N LEU A 284 1.51 -7.02 2.50
CA LEU A 284 0.07 -7.21 2.65
C LEU A 284 -0.46 -8.22 1.63
N VAL A 285 -1.54 -8.89 2.02
CA VAL A 285 -2.42 -9.62 1.10
C VAL A 285 -3.85 -9.13 1.33
N PHE A 286 -4.58 -8.89 0.25
CA PHE A 286 -5.99 -8.57 0.28
C PHE A 286 -6.80 -9.67 -0.39
N GLU A 287 -7.93 -10.02 0.21
CA GLU A 287 -8.90 -10.96 -0.33
C GLU A 287 -10.28 -10.30 -0.37
N PRO A 288 -10.74 -9.84 -1.54
CA PRO A 288 -12.12 -9.45 -1.72
C PRO A 288 -12.99 -10.70 -1.70
N ARG A 289 -14.15 -10.62 -1.06
CA ARG A 289 -15.12 -11.71 -1.08
C ARG A 289 -16.56 -11.20 -1.01
N VAL A 290 -17.43 -11.94 -1.67
CA VAL A 290 -18.89 -11.87 -1.51
C VAL A 290 -19.31 -13.19 -0.90
N GLY A 291 -19.64 -13.18 0.40
CA GLY A 291 -19.79 -14.39 1.20
C GLY A 291 -18.45 -14.93 1.71
N GLU A 292 -18.21 -16.22 1.50
CA GLU A 292 -17.05 -16.94 2.04
C GLU A 292 -15.75 -16.65 1.29
N GLY A 293 -14.64 -16.63 2.02
CA GLY A 293 -13.30 -16.52 1.46
C GLY A 293 -12.83 -17.80 0.77
N THR A 294 -11.88 -17.64 -0.14
CA THR A 294 -11.22 -18.71 -0.90
C THR A 294 -9.82 -19.03 -0.40
N LEU A 295 -9.21 -18.17 0.41
CA LEU A 295 -7.93 -18.42 1.06
C LEU A 295 -8.17 -19.23 2.34
N ARG A 296 -7.40 -20.33 2.47
CA ARG A 296 -7.34 -21.16 3.68
C ARG A 296 -6.17 -20.77 4.55
N ASN A 297 -5.03 -20.43 3.95
CA ASN A 297 -3.83 -20.03 4.66
C ASN A 297 -3.09 -18.93 3.90
N VAL A 298 -2.62 -17.93 4.65
CA VAL A 298 -1.82 -16.82 4.15
C VAL A 298 -0.70 -16.60 5.14
N LYS A 299 0.56 -16.72 4.72
CA LYS A 299 1.71 -16.54 5.61
C LYS A 299 2.89 -15.88 4.93
N SER A 300 3.70 -15.19 5.73
CA SER A 300 5.05 -14.81 5.32
C SER A 300 5.95 -16.05 5.25
N ILE A 301 6.95 -15.96 4.38
CA ILE A 301 8.15 -16.79 4.45
C ILE A 301 9.29 -15.83 4.77
N ASP A 302 9.71 -15.83 6.03
CA ASP A 302 10.66 -14.86 6.55
C ASP A 302 12.02 -14.95 5.86
N ASN A 303 12.78 -13.87 5.90
CA ASN A 303 14.17 -13.81 5.43
C ASN A 303 14.96 -12.79 6.27
N GLU A 304 16.28 -12.92 6.25
CA GLU A 304 17.19 -12.09 7.05
C GLU A 304 17.35 -10.65 6.52
N ALA A 305 16.77 -10.33 5.35
CA ALA A 305 16.99 -9.07 4.64
C ALA A 305 15.68 -8.33 4.32
N SER A 306 15.74 -7.40 3.37
CA SER A 306 14.60 -6.66 2.83
C SER A 306 13.76 -7.48 1.84
N GLY A 307 14.02 -8.79 1.66
CA GLY A 307 13.20 -9.62 0.80
C GLY A 307 11.79 -9.85 1.35
N SER A 308 10.90 -10.45 0.57
CA SER A 308 9.60 -10.97 1.02
C SER A 308 9.41 -12.35 0.46
N GLY A 309 8.99 -13.27 1.32
CA GLY A 309 8.38 -14.51 0.87
C GLY A 309 6.90 -14.53 1.27
N VAL A 310 6.05 -15.04 0.39
CA VAL A 310 4.60 -15.16 0.64
C VAL A 310 4.14 -16.54 0.21
N GLU A 311 3.33 -17.20 1.03
CA GLU A 311 2.60 -18.41 0.65
C GLU A 311 1.10 -18.19 0.82
N LEU A 312 0.36 -18.48 -0.26
CA LEU A 312 -1.09 -18.56 -0.28
C LEU A 312 -1.50 -20.01 -0.51
N ILE A 313 -2.45 -20.49 0.29
CA ILE A 313 -3.10 -21.79 0.08
C ILE A 313 -4.61 -21.55 0.01
N THR A 314 -5.24 -21.99 -1.08
CA THR A 314 -6.69 -21.87 -1.25
C THR A 314 -7.45 -23.01 -0.55
N GLN A 315 -8.77 -22.86 -0.40
CA GLN A 315 -9.64 -23.88 0.19
C GLN A 315 -9.59 -25.21 -0.59
N ARG A 316 -9.51 -25.14 -1.93
CA ARG A 316 -9.37 -26.32 -2.82
C ARG A 316 -7.91 -26.79 -2.98
N GLY A 317 -6.96 -26.17 -2.28
CA GLY A 317 -5.59 -26.64 -2.16
C GLY A 317 -4.62 -26.13 -3.24
N LYS A 318 -4.99 -25.12 -4.03
CA LYS A 318 -4.03 -24.41 -4.89
C LYS A 318 -2.99 -23.74 -4.00
N VAL A 319 -1.70 -23.86 -4.36
CA VAL A 319 -0.59 -23.26 -3.61
C VAL A 319 0.13 -22.25 -4.49
N VAL A 320 0.25 -21.02 -4.00
CA VAL A 320 1.01 -19.95 -4.67
C VAL A 320 2.09 -19.45 -3.73
N GLN A 321 3.34 -19.45 -4.21
CA GLN A 321 4.49 -18.96 -3.43
C GLN A 321 5.21 -17.85 -4.19
N PHE A 322 5.57 -16.77 -3.49
CA PHE A 322 6.39 -15.68 -4.01
C PHE A 322 7.68 -15.61 -3.22
N TYR A 323 8.80 -15.36 -3.91
CA TYR A 323 10.07 -15.00 -3.31
C TYR A 323 10.59 -13.78 -4.04
N TRP A 324 10.63 -12.65 -3.33
CA TRP A 324 11.02 -11.35 -3.86
C TRP A 324 12.20 -10.80 -3.09
N SER A 325 13.24 -10.39 -3.79
CA SER A 325 14.43 -9.72 -3.27
C SER A 325 14.67 -8.47 -4.12
N PRO A 326 14.08 -7.33 -3.74
CA PRO A 326 14.00 -6.15 -4.61
C PRO A 326 15.36 -5.55 -4.98
N ASP A 327 16.38 -5.79 -4.17
CA ASP A 327 17.71 -5.20 -4.29
C ASP A 327 18.78 -6.18 -4.78
N ALA A 328 18.43 -7.46 -4.93
CA ALA A 328 19.38 -8.47 -5.35
C ALA A 328 19.74 -8.32 -6.83
N ASP A 329 21.01 -8.34 -7.16
CA ASP A 329 21.50 -8.60 -8.51
C ASP A 329 21.43 -10.11 -8.85
N LEU A 330 21.65 -10.47 -10.12
CA LEU A 330 21.55 -11.86 -10.61
C LEU A 330 22.44 -12.87 -9.86
N THR A 331 23.50 -12.40 -9.20
CA THR A 331 24.45 -13.20 -8.44
C THR A 331 24.17 -13.23 -6.94
N ASP A 332 23.39 -12.28 -6.44
CA ASP A 332 23.12 -12.11 -5.02
C ASP A 332 22.22 -13.23 -4.52
N ARG A 333 22.41 -13.62 -3.26
CA ARG A 333 21.67 -14.72 -2.65
C ARG A 333 20.75 -14.19 -1.57
N THR A 334 19.51 -14.67 -1.57
CA THR A 334 18.55 -14.41 -0.51
C THR A 334 18.07 -15.73 0.06
N HIS A 335 18.20 -15.89 1.38
CA HIS A 335 17.80 -17.10 2.10
C HIS A 335 16.46 -16.86 2.80
N PHE A 336 15.55 -17.81 2.64
CA PHE A 336 14.23 -17.80 3.24
C PHE A 336 14.11 -18.90 4.30
N SER A 337 13.22 -18.68 5.27
CA SER A 337 13.05 -19.55 6.44
C SER A 337 12.52 -20.95 6.12
N ASP A 338 11.91 -21.14 4.94
CA ASP A 338 11.52 -22.46 4.42
C ASP A 338 12.69 -23.24 3.78
N GLY A 339 13.91 -22.69 3.84
CA GLY A 339 15.11 -23.29 3.26
C GLY A 339 15.34 -22.94 1.79
N THR A 340 14.50 -22.09 1.20
CA THR A 340 14.68 -21.60 -0.16
C THR A 340 15.88 -20.66 -0.26
N GLU A 341 16.74 -20.85 -1.25
CA GLU A 341 17.78 -19.89 -1.65
C GLU A 341 17.45 -19.37 -3.04
N LEU A 342 17.18 -18.08 -3.15
CA LEU A 342 16.97 -17.37 -4.40
C LEU A 342 18.27 -16.71 -4.85
N ARG A 343 18.60 -16.80 -6.14
CA ARG A 343 19.61 -15.96 -6.77
C ARG A 343 19.01 -15.00 -7.78
N GLY A 344 19.03 -13.71 -7.46
CA GLY A 344 18.33 -12.66 -8.18
C GLY A 344 17.04 -12.19 -7.50
N ASN A 345 16.09 -11.68 -8.29
CA ASN A 345 15.02 -10.81 -7.80
C ASN A 345 13.71 -11.51 -7.45
N LEU A 346 13.09 -12.22 -8.40
CA LEU A 346 11.71 -12.69 -8.26
C LEU A 346 11.52 -14.10 -8.80
N THR A 347 11.07 -15.01 -7.93
CA THR A 347 10.48 -16.28 -8.35
C THR A 347 9.06 -16.41 -7.83
N ILE A 348 8.23 -17.05 -8.65
CA ILE A 348 6.82 -17.33 -8.35
C ILE A 348 6.56 -18.80 -8.65
N SER A 349 5.88 -19.47 -7.73
CA SER A 349 5.43 -20.85 -7.87
C SER A 349 3.92 -20.91 -7.88
N VAL A 350 3.34 -21.64 -8.84
CA VAL A 350 1.92 -22.03 -8.83
C VAL A 350 1.87 -23.55 -8.88
N ASP A 351 1.33 -24.17 -7.84
CA ASP A 351 1.26 -25.63 -7.66
C ASP A 351 2.60 -26.34 -7.88
N GLY A 352 3.68 -25.74 -7.36
CA GLY A 352 5.05 -26.27 -7.44
C GLY A 352 5.75 -26.04 -8.78
N LYS A 353 5.10 -25.38 -9.75
CA LYS A 353 5.73 -24.96 -11.00
C LYS A 353 6.31 -23.56 -10.84
N PHE A 354 7.63 -23.47 -10.86
CA PHE A 354 8.36 -22.22 -10.70
C PHE A 354 8.55 -21.50 -12.03
N SER A 355 8.44 -20.19 -11.98
CA SER A 355 8.81 -19.26 -13.03
C SER A 355 9.57 -18.09 -12.39
N ALA A 356 10.44 -17.40 -13.14
CA ALA A 356 11.35 -16.41 -12.59
C ALA A 356 11.53 -15.19 -13.48
N SER A 357 11.88 -14.06 -12.87
CA SER A 357 12.20 -12.81 -13.56
C SER A 357 13.37 -12.11 -12.87
N GLY A 358 14.46 -11.87 -13.62
CA GLY A 358 15.69 -11.33 -13.06
C GLY A 358 16.36 -12.28 -12.06
N CYS A 359 16.35 -13.59 -12.34
CA CYS A 359 16.95 -14.63 -11.50
C CYS A 359 17.80 -15.58 -12.32
N SER A 360 18.89 -16.08 -11.72
CA SER A 360 19.76 -17.08 -12.34
C SER A 360 19.48 -18.50 -11.84
N SER A 361 19.05 -18.63 -10.58
CA SER A 361 18.72 -19.94 -10.00
C SER A 361 17.85 -19.85 -8.76
N LEU A 362 17.20 -20.96 -8.44
CA LEU A 362 16.47 -21.19 -7.20
C LEU A 362 16.87 -22.55 -6.64
N LYS A 363 17.22 -22.61 -5.36
CA LYS A 363 17.27 -23.87 -4.62
C LYS A 363 16.02 -23.94 -3.76
N TYR A 364 15.14 -24.90 -4.07
CA TYR A 364 13.89 -25.13 -3.35
C TYR A 364 13.88 -26.58 -2.87
N THR A 365 13.80 -26.78 -1.55
CA THR A 365 13.97 -28.09 -0.92
C THR A 365 15.29 -28.77 -1.34
N ARG A 366 15.25 -29.94 -1.99
CA ARG A 366 16.41 -30.68 -2.54
C ARG A 366 16.65 -30.41 -4.04
N LYS A 367 15.82 -29.57 -4.68
CA LYS A 367 15.92 -29.28 -6.11
C LYS A 367 16.64 -27.97 -6.34
N LYS A 368 17.48 -27.93 -7.37
CA LYS A 368 18.08 -26.70 -7.89
C LYS A 368 17.56 -26.47 -9.30
N LEU A 369 16.93 -25.32 -9.50
CA LEU A 369 16.41 -24.86 -10.77
C LEU A 369 17.34 -23.77 -11.30
N HIS A 370 17.61 -23.82 -12.60
CA HIS A 370 18.34 -22.79 -13.31
C HIS A 370 17.39 -22.10 -14.28
N PHE A 371 17.45 -20.78 -14.32
CA PHE A 371 16.65 -19.97 -15.22
C PHE A 371 17.58 -19.38 -16.30
N PRO A 372 17.07 -19.23 -17.54
CA PRO A 372 17.85 -18.70 -18.65
C PRO A 372 18.26 -17.24 -18.48
#